data_AF-A0A2V4HX91-F1
#
_entry.id   AF-A0A2V4HX91-F1
#
_cell.length_a   1.000
_cell.length_b   1.000
_cell.length_c   1.000
_cell.angle_alpha   90.00
_cell.angle_beta   90.00
_cell.angle_gamma   90.00
#
_symmetry.space_group_name_H-M   'P 1'
#
loop_
_entity.id
_entity.type
_entity.pdbx_description
1 polymer ?
#
loop_
_entity_poly.entity_id
_entity_poly.type
_entity_poly.pdbx_seq_one_letter_code
_entity_poly.pdbx_strand_id
1 'polypeptide(L)'
;MNSINTNGGLSAFIISSDPQFPRRWVDGKEEYKTDAASKAAALEALQANYSDMQAYRDANKDKLIPVLVNGDITEYGDKKNGPGDSFLTVMRDDVFPILGDKDNVLIGLGNHGYDNNINDTADNGAAGGMLEWFPKAKPKTWLPEDQNEGDKESDDSDNNFDWRHNFYDGWTGDIWYPFSSYSYAVEKKDPSVTGTTYRFIQLNNYPEYARHFETGSFVGDEHIYNVTPSTAWLAQQLKRAGEKNQIVIVSMHQNRMSGAIRTLLESANVTLVCVGHTHGISSRIGGTANLPIVNSGASFKGTYLIAEAEGDSLNIFAVSDNDHGSKKSIGSVPLKVANSNVPQDDVGRYVVFERDDDGYIDGIAAYVSLAKSDVYYLNKDSYFNDLVESCTINRADEGTEITVYDHPGDKDMDGGDFGHYDDDYAVITIKKALTQPIKITTFEEDYEDEFISLKAHYVNGLDHKISRVSVKLKSAEVDSLPLREAKLSRDESKHQLVQKVLQGDLQLIEVAAILDIGLITMRRMVDKARRERKTG
;
A
#
# COMPACT_ATOMS: atom_id res chain seq x y z
N MET A 1 -1.61 -43.05 -3.32
CA MET A 1 -1.57 -41.57 -3.28
C MET A 1 -2.36 -41.10 -4.49
N ASN A 2 -3.46 -40.38 -4.29
CA ASN A 2 -4.19 -39.77 -5.40
C ASN A 2 -3.27 -38.73 -6.04
N SER A 3 -3.09 -38.78 -7.37
CA SER A 3 -2.36 -37.74 -8.11
C SER A 3 -3.07 -36.40 -7.90
N ILE A 4 -2.38 -35.42 -7.35
CA ILE A 4 -2.91 -34.06 -7.22
C ILE A 4 -3.08 -33.49 -8.63
N ASN A 5 -4.29 -33.06 -8.99
CA ASN A 5 -4.55 -32.42 -10.27
C ASN A 5 -3.93 -31.01 -10.25
N THR A 6 -2.91 -30.79 -11.07
CA THR A 6 -2.20 -29.50 -11.19
C THR A 6 -2.74 -28.64 -12.33
N ASN A 7 -3.74 -29.11 -13.10
CA ASN A 7 -4.33 -28.32 -14.17
C ASN A 7 -5.09 -27.12 -13.60
N GLY A 8 -4.89 -25.95 -14.21
CA GLY A 8 -5.56 -24.71 -13.81
C GLY A 8 -7.07 -24.75 -14.01
N GLY A 9 -7.82 -24.29 -13.01
CA GLY A 9 -9.26 -24.02 -13.08
C GLY A 9 -9.63 -22.70 -13.75
N LEU A 10 -8.70 -22.04 -14.44
CA LEU A 10 -8.91 -20.84 -15.25
C LEU A 10 -8.12 -21.01 -16.54
N SER A 11 -8.60 -20.47 -17.65
CA SER A 11 -7.83 -20.46 -18.90
C SER A 11 -6.84 -19.30 -18.96
N ALA A 12 -7.17 -18.17 -18.34
CA ALA A 12 -6.34 -16.98 -18.36
C ALA A 12 -6.71 -15.98 -17.25
N PHE A 13 -5.82 -15.04 -16.98
CA PHE A 13 -6.09 -13.81 -16.25
C PHE A 13 -5.15 -12.69 -16.73
N ILE A 14 -5.57 -11.45 -16.54
CA ILE A 14 -4.82 -10.24 -16.91
C ILE A 14 -4.18 -9.63 -15.67
N ILE A 15 -2.96 -9.11 -15.80
CA ILE A 15 -2.24 -8.41 -14.72
C ILE A 15 -1.84 -7.03 -15.24
N SER A 16 -2.34 -5.99 -14.60
CA SER A 16 -2.07 -4.59 -14.88
C SER A 16 -1.68 -3.89 -13.58
N SER A 17 -0.89 -2.82 -13.69
CA SER A 17 -0.49 -1.96 -12.57
C SER A 17 -0.43 -0.52 -13.02
N ASP A 18 -0.31 0.41 -12.07
CA ASP A 18 -0.02 1.82 -12.30
C ASP A 18 -0.93 2.46 -13.38
N PRO A 19 -2.27 2.50 -13.21
CA PRO A 19 -3.10 3.42 -13.97
C PRO A 19 -2.69 4.87 -13.73
N GLN A 20 -2.37 5.19 -12.48
CA GLN A 20 -1.72 6.39 -11.99
C GLN A 20 -2.24 7.69 -12.61
N PHE A 21 -3.56 7.79 -12.80
CA PHE A 21 -4.17 8.98 -13.41
C PHE A 21 -3.81 10.25 -12.61
N PRO A 22 -3.45 11.38 -13.25
CA PRO A 22 -3.39 11.65 -14.70
C PRO A 22 -1.98 11.56 -15.31
N ARG A 23 -1.14 10.58 -14.91
CA ARG A 23 0.11 10.32 -15.64
C ARG A 23 -0.16 9.83 -17.05
N ARG A 24 0.80 10.11 -17.94
CA ARG A 24 0.81 9.59 -19.31
C ARG A 24 2.22 9.34 -19.82
N TRP A 25 2.32 8.51 -20.85
CA TRP A 25 3.56 8.25 -21.58
C TRP A 25 3.57 9.00 -22.91
N VAL A 26 4.61 9.81 -23.13
CA VAL A 26 4.72 10.70 -24.29
C VAL A 26 6.16 10.75 -24.74
N ASP A 27 6.41 10.47 -26.02
CA ASP A 27 7.74 10.57 -26.64
C ASP A 27 8.86 9.89 -25.84
N GLY A 28 8.56 8.71 -25.27
CA GLY A 28 9.53 7.93 -24.50
C GLY A 28 9.77 8.43 -23.07
N LYS A 29 8.91 9.31 -22.54
CA LYS A 29 9.03 9.88 -21.19
C LYS A 29 7.71 9.82 -20.44
N GLU A 30 7.83 9.68 -19.12
CA GLU A 30 6.69 9.86 -18.22
C GLU A 30 6.41 11.35 -18.07
N GLU A 31 5.14 11.71 -18.15
CA GLU A 31 4.69 13.08 -17.93
C GLU A 31 3.52 13.09 -16.95
N TYR A 32 3.59 14.03 -16.01
CA TYR A 32 2.49 14.38 -15.12
C TYR A 32 2.17 15.86 -15.29
N LYS A 33 0.96 16.15 -15.75
CA LYS A 33 0.43 17.51 -15.90
C LYS A 33 -1.04 17.54 -15.54
N THR A 34 -1.45 18.59 -14.83
CA THR A 34 -2.82 18.73 -14.30
C THR A 34 -3.70 19.68 -15.08
N ASP A 35 -3.19 20.27 -16.17
CA ASP A 35 -4.03 21.07 -17.07
C ASP A 35 -5.07 20.22 -17.78
N ALA A 36 -6.19 20.83 -18.18
CA ALA A 36 -7.35 20.12 -18.72
C ALA A 36 -7.02 19.29 -19.97
N ALA A 37 -6.16 19.79 -20.87
CA ALA A 37 -5.80 19.08 -22.09
C ALA A 37 -4.93 17.86 -21.79
N SER A 38 -3.94 18.00 -20.90
CA SER A 38 -3.10 16.88 -20.46
C SER A 38 -3.90 15.80 -19.73
N LYS A 39 -4.86 16.19 -18.87
CA LYS A 39 -5.76 15.24 -18.20
C LYS A 39 -6.66 14.48 -19.18
N ALA A 40 -7.22 15.18 -20.18
CA ALA A 40 -8.01 14.53 -21.22
C ALA A 40 -7.18 13.50 -22.02
N ALA A 41 -5.96 13.86 -22.41
CA ALA A 41 -5.06 12.95 -23.11
C ALA A 41 -4.63 11.74 -22.24
N ALA A 42 -4.41 11.94 -20.93
CA ALA A 42 -4.12 10.85 -20.00
C ALA A 42 -5.31 9.90 -19.85
N LEU A 43 -6.53 10.45 -19.78
CA LEU A 43 -7.76 9.65 -19.74
C LEU A 43 -7.91 8.81 -21.01
N GLU A 44 -7.77 9.42 -22.19
CA GLU A 44 -7.84 8.71 -23.48
C GLU A 44 -6.84 7.55 -23.55
N ALA A 45 -5.60 7.76 -23.09
CA ALA A 45 -4.56 6.72 -23.08
C ALA A 45 -4.93 5.54 -22.15
N LEU A 46 -5.46 5.83 -20.96
CA LEU A 46 -5.93 4.79 -20.02
C LEU A 46 -7.15 4.05 -20.56
N GLN A 47 -8.11 4.75 -21.14
CA GLN A 47 -9.29 4.14 -21.75
C GLN A 47 -8.90 3.23 -22.90
N ALA A 48 -7.91 3.60 -23.72
CA ALA A 48 -7.38 2.73 -24.77
C ALA A 48 -6.77 1.44 -24.20
N ASN A 49 -6.00 1.54 -23.12
CA ASN A 49 -5.38 0.39 -22.47
C ASN A 49 -6.43 -0.58 -21.88
N TYR A 50 -7.42 -0.04 -21.18
CA TYR A 50 -8.47 -0.84 -20.57
C TYR A 50 -9.42 -1.44 -21.62
N SER A 51 -9.63 -0.72 -22.73
CA SER A 51 -10.42 -1.24 -23.86
C SER A 51 -9.73 -2.41 -24.54
N ASP A 52 -8.40 -2.40 -24.66
CA ASP A 52 -7.64 -3.53 -25.22
C ASP A 52 -7.71 -4.77 -24.32
N MET A 53 -7.61 -4.60 -23.00
CA MET A 53 -7.84 -5.68 -22.03
C MET A 53 -9.26 -6.26 -22.14
N GLN A 54 -10.27 -5.39 -22.26
CA GLN A 54 -11.65 -5.82 -22.42
C GLN A 54 -11.86 -6.53 -23.77
N ALA A 55 -11.23 -6.07 -24.84
CA ALA A 55 -11.28 -6.74 -26.14
C ALA A 55 -10.72 -8.17 -26.09
N TYR A 56 -9.64 -8.40 -25.34
CA TYR A 56 -9.14 -9.76 -25.09
C TYR A 56 -10.16 -10.63 -24.35
N ARG A 57 -10.86 -10.08 -23.35
CA ARG A 57 -11.93 -10.79 -22.64
C ARG A 57 -13.12 -11.09 -23.54
N ASP A 58 -13.54 -10.14 -24.37
CA ASP A 58 -14.64 -10.31 -25.33
C ASP A 58 -14.34 -11.39 -26.37
N ALA A 59 -13.08 -11.45 -26.83
CA ALA A 59 -12.61 -12.51 -27.72
C ALA A 59 -12.62 -13.91 -27.05
N ASN A 60 -12.73 -13.97 -25.72
CA ASN A 60 -12.78 -15.18 -24.91
C ASN A 60 -14.03 -15.24 -24.01
N LYS A 61 -15.14 -14.61 -24.41
CA LYS A 61 -16.35 -14.39 -23.60
C LYS A 61 -16.99 -15.62 -22.94
N ASP A 62 -16.70 -16.81 -23.45
CA ASP A 62 -17.21 -18.08 -22.89
C ASP A 62 -16.39 -18.56 -21.68
N LYS A 63 -15.34 -17.82 -21.31
CA LYS A 63 -14.40 -18.14 -20.24
C LYS A 63 -14.38 -17.05 -19.18
N LEU A 64 -14.11 -17.45 -17.94
CA LEU A 64 -13.88 -16.52 -16.84
C LEU A 64 -12.44 -16.00 -16.89
N ILE A 65 -12.26 -14.70 -17.13
CA ILE A 65 -10.94 -14.04 -17.18
C ILE A 65 -10.90 -12.89 -16.17
N PRO A 66 -10.32 -13.11 -14.97
CA PRO A 66 -10.06 -12.05 -14.01
C PRO A 66 -9.03 -11.02 -14.50
N VAL A 67 -9.16 -9.78 -14.05
CA VAL A 67 -8.22 -8.68 -14.30
C VAL A 67 -7.70 -8.17 -12.96
N LEU A 68 -6.40 -8.26 -12.72
CA LEU A 68 -5.76 -7.66 -11.56
C LEU A 68 -5.31 -6.25 -11.93
N VAL A 69 -5.72 -5.25 -11.16
CA VAL A 69 -5.26 -3.85 -11.27
C VAL A 69 -4.48 -3.52 -10.01
N ASN A 70 -3.19 -3.79 -10.03
CA ASN A 70 -2.32 -3.84 -8.87
C ASN A 70 -1.66 -2.48 -8.57
N GLY A 71 -2.41 -1.63 -7.88
CA GLY A 71 -1.92 -0.44 -7.19
C GLY A 71 -1.76 0.80 -8.05
N ASP A 72 -1.48 1.90 -7.37
CA ASP A 72 -1.29 3.25 -7.92
C ASP A 72 -2.38 3.65 -8.91
N ILE A 73 -3.64 3.59 -8.45
CA ILE A 73 -4.83 3.93 -9.24
C ILE A 73 -4.77 5.37 -9.75
N THR A 74 -4.28 6.27 -8.90
CA THR A 74 -4.10 7.70 -9.19
C THR A 74 -2.70 8.11 -8.74
N GLU A 75 -2.21 9.24 -9.26
CA GLU A 75 -0.92 9.81 -8.86
C GLU A 75 -0.91 10.32 -7.41
N TYR A 76 -2.07 10.76 -6.89
CA TYR A 76 -2.21 11.42 -5.59
C TYR A 76 -3.46 10.95 -4.83
N GLY A 77 -3.70 9.65 -4.67
CA GLY A 77 -4.88 9.17 -3.93
C GLY A 77 -6.19 9.79 -4.43
N ASP A 78 -7.10 10.14 -3.53
CA ASP A 78 -8.33 10.87 -3.84
C ASP A 78 -8.14 12.40 -3.92
N LYS A 79 -7.20 12.87 -4.74
CA LYS A 79 -6.95 14.29 -4.91
C LYS A 79 -8.15 15.02 -5.52
N LYS A 80 -8.69 15.99 -4.78
CA LYS A 80 -9.83 16.82 -5.21
C LYS A 80 -9.40 17.88 -6.24
N ASN A 81 -10.20 18.03 -7.29
CA ASN A 81 -10.14 19.14 -8.26
C ASN A 81 -11.31 20.13 -8.08
N GLY A 82 -12.28 19.77 -7.23
CA GLY A 82 -13.48 20.54 -6.91
C GLY A 82 -14.46 19.70 -6.11
N PRO A 83 -15.64 20.24 -5.76
CA PRO A 83 -16.68 19.48 -5.06
C PRO A 83 -17.15 18.28 -5.91
N GLY A 84 -16.90 17.06 -5.44
CA GLY A 84 -17.32 15.81 -6.10
C GLY A 84 -16.46 15.38 -7.30
N ASP A 85 -15.48 16.19 -7.71
CA ASP A 85 -14.59 15.91 -8.83
C ASP A 85 -13.17 15.64 -8.31
N SER A 86 -12.70 14.41 -8.46
CA SER A 86 -11.38 13.95 -8.06
C SER A 86 -10.79 13.01 -9.10
N PHE A 87 -9.47 12.79 -9.04
CA PHE A 87 -8.81 11.78 -9.88
C PHE A 87 -9.41 10.39 -9.68
N LEU A 88 -9.84 10.07 -8.46
CA LEU A 88 -10.47 8.80 -8.15
C LEU A 88 -11.87 8.69 -8.74
N THR A 89 -12.67 9.77 -8.72
CA THR A 89 -13.97 9.82 -9.40
C THR A 89 -13.83 9.52 -10.89
N VAL A 90 -12.85 10.10 -11.58
CA VAL A 90 -12.58 9.79 -13.01
C VAL A 90 -12.26 8.30 -13.20
N MET A 91 -11.38 7.74 -12.37
CA MET A 91 -11.06 6.31 -12.46
C MET A 91 -12.29 5.42 -12.22
N ARG A 92 -13.10 5.77 -11.21
CA ARG A 92 -14.33 5.05 -10.82
C ARG A 92 -15.41 5.09 -11.90
N ASP A 93 -15.62 6.24 -12.51
CA ASP A 93 -16.78 6.50 -13.37
C ASP A 93 -16.47 6.34 -14.87
N ASP A 94 -15.22 6.59 -15.29
CA ASP A 94 -14.85 6.65 -16.72
C ASP A 94 -13.87 5.55 -17.16
N VAL A 95 -13.11 4.95 -16.22
CA VAL A 95 -12.06 3.96 -16.56
C VAL A 95 -12.43 2.56 -16.13
N PHE A 96 -12.66 2.30 -14.84
CA PHE A 96 -13.00 0.96 -14.35
C PHE A 96 -14.26 0.35 -14.99
N PRO A 97 -15.31 1.11 -15.33
CA PRO A 97 -16.48 0.54 -16.00
C PRO A 97 -16.18 -0.08 -17.37
N ILE A 98 -15.08 0.27 -18.02
CA ILE A 98 -14.65 -0.33 -19.30
C ILE A 98 -14.41 -1.83 -19.14
N LEU A 99 -13.88 -2.26 -17.98
CA LEU A 99 -13.66 -3.67 -17.68
C LEU A 99 -14.96 -4.40 -17.31
N GLY A 100 -16.13 -3.77 -17.41
CA GLY A 100 -17.43 -4.43 -17.27
C GLY A 100 -17.63 -5.18 -15.95
N ASP A 101 -17.56 -6.51 -16.00
CA ASP A 101 -17.79 -7.46 -14.90
C ASP A 101 -16.89 -7.20 -13.68
N LYS A 102 -17.42 -6.37 -12.78
CA LYS A 102 -16.74 -5.85 -11.58
C LYS A 102 -16.35 -6.94 -10.59
N ASP A 103 -17.04 -8.08 -10.58
CA ASP A 103 -16.72 -9.17 -9.67
C ASP A 103 -15.41 -9.88 -10.05
N ASN A 104 -14.93 -9.65 -11.27
CA ASN A 104 -13.69 -10.20 -11.79
C ASN A 104 -12.63 -9.13 -12.08
N VAL A 105 -12.81 -7.91 -11.56
CA VAL A 105 -11.78 -6.86 -11.55
C VAL A 105 -11.23 -6.72 -10.13
N LEU A 106 -10.02 -7.23 -9.92
CA LEU A 106 -9.33 -7.30 -8.64
C LEU A 106 -8.44 -6.07 -8.46
N ILE A 107 -8.99 -5.01 -7.88
CA ILE A 107 -8.30 -3.74 -7.66
C ILE A 107 -7.42 -3.84 -6.41
N GLY A 108 -6.19 -3.31 -6.48
CA GLY A 108 -5.28 -3.17 -5.35
C GLY A 108 -4.84 -1.72 -5.14
N LEU A 109 -4.33 -1.42 -3.95
CA LEU A 109 -3.66 -0.13 -3.65
C LEU A 109 -2.15 -0.22 -3.88
N GLY A 110 -1.51 0.93 -4.02
CA GLY A 110 -0.06 1.07 -4.08
C GLY A 110 0.40 2.31 -3.29
N ASN A 111 1.69 2.63 -3.32
CA ASN A 111 2.22 3.75 -2.54
C ASN A 111 1.67 5.11 -2.97
N HIS A 112 1.30 5.32 -4.24
CA HIS A 112 0.58 6.54 -4.67
C HIS A 112 -0.91 6.53 -4.31
N GLY A 113 -1.46 5.39 -3.90
CA GLY A 113 -2.80 5.34 -3.33
C GLY A 113 -2.88 6.06 -1.99
N TYR A 114 -1.83 5.96 -1.16
CA TYR A 114 -1.89 6.45 0.22
C TYR A 114 -0.52 6.78 0.82
N ASP A 115 0.48 5.88 0.79
CA ASP A 115 1.79 6.12 1.45
C ASP A 115 2.45 7.46 1.10
N ASN A 116 2.48 7.79 -0.18
CA ASN A 116 3.07 9.01 -0.70
C ASN A 116 2.21 10.26 -0.42
N ASN A 117 0.94 10.09 -0.04
CA ASN A 117 0.01 11.18 0.23
C ASN A 117 -0.15 11.47 1.73
N ILE A 118 0.31 10.56 2.59
CA ILE A 118 0.39 10.81 4.03
C ILE A 118 1.37 11.95 4.29
N ASN A 119 0.90 12.95 5.03
CA ASN A 119 1.56 14.23 5.30
C ASN A 119 1.80 15.12 4.08
N ASP A 120 1.23 14.80 2.91
CA ASP A 120 1.45 15.55 1.67
C ASP A 120 0.24 16.42 1.26
N THR A 121 -0.97 16.05 1.68
CA THR A 121 -2.20 16.83 1.42
C THR A 121 -2.83 17.36 2.71
N ALA A 122 -3.77 18.29 2.57
CA ALA A 122 -4.59 18.91 3.59
C ALA A 122 -5.26 17.79 4.37
N ASP A 123 -4.98 17.76 5.66
CA ASP A 123 -5.55 16.80 6.60
C ASP A 123 -5.49 15.36 6.08
N ASN A 124 -4.43 15.00 5.32
CA ASN A 124 -4.25 13.71 4.66
C ASN A 124 -5.45 13.25 3.80
N GLY A 125 -6.30 14.17 3.34
CA GLY A 125 -7.57 13.87 2.69
C GLY A 125 -7.45 13.02 1.43
N ALA A 126 -6.36 13.12 0.68
CA ALA A 126 -6.12 12.28 -0.49
C ALA A 126 -5.86 10.81 -0.12
N ALA A 127 -5.10 10.55 0.94
CA ALA A 127 -4.91 9.19 1.45
C ALA A 127 -6.20 8.66 2.09
N GLY A 128 -6.87 9.50 2.90
CA GLY A 128 -8.15 9.20 3.53
C GLY A 128 -9.23 8.80 2.55
N GLY A 129 -9.51 9.64 1.57
CA GLY A 129 -10.57 9.38 0.57
C GLY A 129 -10.30 8.11 -0.25
N MET A 130 -9.04 7.79 -0.52
CA MET A 130 -8.68 6.52 -1.17
C MET A 130 -9.00 5.32 -0.28
N LEU A 131 -8.63 5.38 1.01
CA LEU A 131 -8.89 4.30 1.97
C LEU A 131 -10.37 4.18 2.37
N GLU A 132 -11.15 5.25 2.26
CA GLU A 132 -12.61 5.23 2.44
C GLU A 132 -13.32 4.61 1.22
N TRP A 133 -12.83 4.89 0.00
CA TRP A 133 -13.39 4.36 -1.24
C TRP A 133 -13.05 2.88 -1.45
N PHE A 134 -11.82 2.47 -1.18
CA PHE A 134 -11.31 1.15 -1.56
C PHE A 134 -12.12 -0.04 -1.03
N PRO A 135 -12.55 -0.08 0.25
CA PRO A 135 -13.40 -1.16 0.77
C PRO A 135 -14.71 -1.35 -0.01
N LYS A 136 -15.26 -0.28 -0.61
CA LYS A 136 -16.48 -0.29 -1.43
C LYS A 136 -16.20 -0.71 -2.88
N ALA A 137 -14.97 -0.58 -3.34
CA ALA A 137 -14.55 -0.84 -4.72
C ALA A 137 -14.01 -2.27 -4.95
N LYS A 138 -13.70 -3.02 -3.89
CA LYS A 138 -13.23 -4.40 -3.98
C LYS A 138 -14.30 -5.31 -4.63
N PRO A 139 -13.91 -6.42 -5.28
CA PRO A 139 -14.86 -7.35 -5.90
C PRO A 139 -15.95 -7.79 -4.91
N LYS A 140 -17.22 -7.83 -5.33
CA LYS A 140 -18.36 -8.31 -4.51
C LYS A 140 -18.34 -9.83 -4.41
N THR A 141 -17.30 -10.36 -3.79
CA THR A 141 -17.30 -11.72 -3.23
C THR A 141 -17.99 -11.75 -1.86
N TRP A 142 -18.58 -10.63 -1.46
CA TRP A 142 -19.19 -10.33 -0.17
C TRP A 142 -20.62 -9.83 -0.40
N LEU A 143 -21.56 -10.34 0.38
CA LEU A 143 -22.98 -10.01 0.21
C LEU A 143 -23.22 -8.50 0.45
N PRO A 144 -24.10 -7.84 -0.34
CA PRO A 144 -24.21 -6.37 -0.40
C PRO A 144 -24.89 -5.70 0.81
N GLU A 145 -24.69 -4.38 0.87
CA GLU A 145 -25.13 -3.33 1.83
C GLU A 145 -26.58 -3.33 2.37
N ASP A 146 -27.47 -4.24 1.99
CA ASP A 146 -28.90 -4.13 2.29
C ASP A 146 -29.74 -5.42 2.13
N GLN A 147 -29.16 -6.63 2.22
CA GLN A 147 -29.94 -7.89 2.18
C GLN A 147 -29.67 -8.87 3.34
N ASN A 148 -30.76 -9.22 4.05
CA ASN A 148 -30.88 -10.22 5.13
C ASN A 148 -31.54 -11.53 4.60
N GLU A 149 -31.55 -12.72 5.22
CA GLU A 149 -31.00 -13.22 6.51
C GLU A 149 -30.93 -14.78 6.52
N GLY A 150 -31.05 -15.43 5.36
CA GLY A 150 -31.45 -16.85 5.31
C GLY A 150 -30.34 -17.87 5.51
N ASP A 151 -29.14 -17.60 5.00
CA ASP A 151 -27.98 -18.49 5.11
C ASP A 151 -26.76 -17.72 4.60
N LYS A 152 -25.82 -17.40 5.50
CA LYS A 152 -24.35 -17.49 5.31
C LYS A 152 -23.65 -16.75 6.44
N GLU A 153 -22.89 -17.55 7.20
CA GLU A 153 -21.80 -17.21 8.12
C GLU A 153 -21.58 -15.72 8.42
N SER A 154 -21.80 -15.37 9.68
CA SER A 154 -21.58 -14.05 10.28
C SER A 154 -20.24 -13.40 9.86
N ASP A 155 -20.29 -12.09 9.68
CA ASP A 155 -19.23 -11.14 9.30
C ASP A 155 -17.84 -11.31 9.96
N ASP A 156 -17.71 -12.06 11.05
CA ASP A 156 -16.44 -12.33 11.74
C ASP A 156 -15.73 -13.64 11.33
N SER A 157 -16.33 -14.45 10.44
CA SER A 157 -15.84 -15.81 10.15
C SER A 157 -15.20 -15.99 8.78
N ASP A 158 -15.43 -15.09 7.81
CA ASP A 158 -14.74 -15.13 6.52
C ASP A 158 -13.51 -14.20 6.50
N ASN A 159 -12.36 -14.66 7.00
CA ASN A 159 -11.11 -13.86 7.02
C ASN A 159 -10.53 -13.53 5.62
N ASN A 160 -11.29 -13.49 4.53
CA ASN A 160 -10.77 -13.18 3.19
C ASN A 160 -10.53 -11.68 2.95
N PHE A 161 -11.00 -10.79 3.82
CA PHE A 161 -10.58 -9.38 3.85
C PHE A 161 -9.88 -9.13 5.18
N ASP A 162 -8.69 -8.54 5.15
CA ASP A 162 -7.90 -8.26 6.35
C ASP A 162 -8.36 -6.95 6.98
N TRP A 163 -9.53 -6.99 7.61
CA TRP A 163 -10.19 -5.85 8.21
C TRP A 163 -10.61 -6.15 9.63
N ARG A 164 -10.27 -5.25 10.56
CA ARG A 164 -10.75 -5.27 11.94
C ARG A 164 -11.42 -3.92 12.21
N HIS A 165 -12.75 -3.95 12.40
CA HIS A 165 -13.51 -2.77 12.79
C HIS A 165 -13.43 -2.60 14.30
N ASN A 166 -13.04 -1.41 14.76
CA ASN A 166 -13.50 -0.88 16.04
C ASN A 166 -14.40 0.32 15.72
N PHE A 167 -15.72 0.14 15.84
CA PHE A 167 -16.66 1.25 15.86
C PHE A 167 -16.74 1.81 17.27
N TYR A 168 -16.69 3.14 17.40
CA TYR A 168 -17.07 3.83 18.63
C TYR A 168 -18.26 4.75 18.37
N ASP A 169 -19.24 4.74 19.29
CA ASP A 169 -20.48 5.52 19.28
C ASP A 169 -20.59 6.34 20.58
N GLY A 170 -20.94 7.63 20.46
CA GLY A 170 -22.10 8.10 21.23
C GLY A 170 -22.09 9.46 21.91
N TRP A 171 -20.97 10.20 22.03
CA TRP A 171 -21.03 11.48 22.78
C TRP A 171 -20.39 12.71 22.13
N THR A 172 -19.52 12.58 21.12
CA THR A 172 -18.80 13.73 20.53
C THR A 172 -18.69 13.77 19.01
N GLY A 173 -19.23 12.79 18.28
CA GLY A 173 -19.07 12.63 16.82
C GLY A 173 -18.52 11.24 16.50
N ASP A 174 -18.83 10.72 15.31
CA ASP A 174 -18.46 9.37 14.88
C ASP A 174 -16.97 9.34 14.50
N ILE A 175 -16.09 8.93 15.43
CA ILE A 175 -14.66 8.70 15.11
C ILE A 175 -14.53 7.34 14.45
N TRP A 176 -14.06 7.32 13.20
CA TRP A 176 -13.84 6.08 12.46
C TRP A 176 -12.40 5.59 12.64
N TYR A 177 -12.24 4.39 13.18
CA TYR A 177 -10.94 3.87 13.65
C TYR A 177 -10.59 2.49 13.02
N PRO A 178 -10.32 2.40 11.71
CA PRO A 178 -10.03 1.13 11.05
C PRO A 178 -8.61 0.60 11.35
N PHE A 179 -8.52 -0.68 11.74
CA PHE A 179 -7.29 -1.47 11.70
C PHE A 179 -7.34 -2.44 10.53
N SER A 180 -6.57 -2.17 9.47
CA SER A 180 -6.63 -3.00 8.26
C SER A 180 -5.36 -2.89 7.44
N SER A 181 -4.89 -4.01 6.87
CA SER A 181 -3.89 -3.95 5.79
C SER A 181 -4.52 -3.64 4.42
N TYR A 182 -5.86 -3.59 4.38
CA TYR A 182 -6.71 -3.52 3.20
C TYR A 182 -6.52 -4.73 2.25
N SER A 183 -5.75 -5.74 2.67
CA SER A 183 -5.46 -6.91 1.85
C SER A 183 -6.69 -7.79 1.73
N TYR A 184 -6.82 -8.50 0.62
CA TYR A 184 -7.91 -9.45 0.44
C TYR A 184 -7.50 -10.66 -0.39
N ALA A 185 -8.27 -11.74 -0.24
CA ALA A 185 -8.16 -12.94 -1.02
C ALA A 185 -9.49 -13.23 -1.73
N VAL A 186 -9.43 -13.69 -2.98
CA VAL A 186 -10.60 -14.15 -3.72
C VAL A 186 -10.33 -15.49 -4.38
N GLU A 187 -11.34 -16.34 -4.39
CA GLU A 187 -11.30 -17.62 -5.10
C GLU A 187 -11.94 -17.46 -6.49
N LYS A 188 -11.29 -18.00 -7.52
CA LYS A 188 -11.77 -17.95 -8.90
C LYS A 188 -11.59 -19.31 -9.56
N LYS A 189 -12.65 -19.75 -10.21
CA LYS A 189 -12.66 -20.95 -11.06
C LYS A 189 -13.67 -20.72 -12.16
N ASP A 190 -13.25 -20.99 -13.38
CA ASP A 190 -14.14 -21.00 -14.53
C ASP A 190 -15.06 -22.23 -14.40
N PRO A 191 -16.39 -22.05 -14.37
CA PRO A 191 -17.32 -23.16 -14.21
C PRO A 191 -17.27 -24.16 -15.38
N SER A 192 -16.72 -23.76 -16.53
CA SER A 192 -16.57 -24.60 -17.71
C SER A 192 -15.37 -25.56 -17.66
N VAL A 193 -14.46 -25.42 -16.68
CA VAL A 193 -13.24 -26.23 -16.58
C VAL A 193 -13.18 -27.07 -15.29
N THR A 194 -12.62 -28.27 -15.40
CA THR A 194 -12.52 -29.24 -14.29
C THR A 194 -11.26 -29.08 -13.42
N GLY A 195 -10.45 -28.05 -13.70
CA GLY A 195 -9.17 -27.79 -13.02
C GLY A 195 -9.28 -27.24 -11.59
N THR A 196 -8.13 -26.98 -11.00
CA THR A 196 -7.94 -26.52 -9.63
C THR A 196 -8.27 -25.03 -9.48
N THR A 197 -9.06 -24.69 -8.46
CA THR A 197 -9.45 -23.30 -8.15
C THR A 197 -8.21 -22.44 -7.88
N TYR A 198 -8.21 -21.21 -8.41
CA TYR A 198 -7.20 -20.20 -8.11
C TYR A 198 -7.61 -19.41 -6.87
N ARG A 199 -6.65 -19.11 -6.00
CA ARG A 199 -6.77 -18.07 -4.99
C ARG A 199 -5.86 -16.91 -5.36
N PHE A 200 -6.45 -15.76 -5.61
CA PHE A 200 -5.74 -14.50 -5.75
C PHE A 200 -5.65 -13.83 -4.39
N ILE A 201 -4.45 -13.41 -3.98
CA ILE A 201 -4.20 -12.68 -2.74
C ILE A 201 -3.63 -11.32 -3.12
N GLN A 202 -4.33 -10.23 -2.80
CA GLN A 202 -3.89 -8.85 -3.02
C GLN A 202 -3.42 -8.26 -1.69
N LEU A 203 -2.14 -7.91 -1.59
CA LEU A 203 -1.50 -7.36 -0.38
C LEU A 203 -1.35 -5.84 -0.40
N ASN A 204 -1.96 -5.20 -1.39
CA ASN A 204 -1.86 -3.77 -1.68
C ASN A 204 -0.41 -3.32 -1.89
N ASN A 205 0.20 -2.55 -0.98
CA ASN A 205 1.51 -1.97 -1.21
C ASN A 205 2.64 -3.01 -1.09
N TYR A 206 2.87 -3.55 0.10
CA TYR A 206 3.78 -4.67 0.36
C TYR A 206 3.43 -5.31 1.73
N PRO A 207 3.84 -6.57 2.01
CA PRO A 207 3.26 -7.34 3.13
C PRO A 207 3.51 -6.71 4.50
N GLU A 208 4.70 -6.14 4.70
CA GLU A 208 5.13 -5.51 5.97
C GLU A 208 4.73 -4.04 6.06
N TYR A 209 3.94 -3.52 5.11
CA TYR A 209 3.55 -2.12 5.10
C TYR A 209 2.73 -1.79 6.33
N ALA A 210 3.07 -0.70 7.00
CA ALA A 210 2.31 -0.17 8.11
C ALA A 210 2.34 1.35 8.09
N ARG A 211 1.21 1.97 8.42
CA ARG A 211 1.09 3.40 8.61
C ARG A 211 -0.01 3.75 9.59
N HIS A 212 0.20 4.91 10.19
CA HIS A 212 -0.76 5.54 11.06
C HIS A 212 -0.91 7.00 10.62
N PHE A 213 -2.13 7.47 10.43
CA PHE A 213 -2.42 8.86 10.10
C PHE A 213 -3.89 9.22 10.34
N GLU A 214 -4.16 10.48 10.64
CA GLU A 214 -5.51 11.02 10.76
C GLU A 214 -5.95 11.82 9.54
N THR A 215 -7.26 11.92 9.36
CA THR A 215 -7.91 12.81 8.39
C THR A 215 -9.09 13.53 9.02
N GLY A 216 -9.37 14.75 8.60
CA GLY A 216 -10.48 15.55 9.13
C GLY A 216 -9.99 16.84 9.80
N SER A 217 -10.94 17.73 10.13
CA SER A 217 -10.67 19.00 10.81
C SER A 217 -11.38 19.00 12.16
N PHE A 218 -10.88 19.77 13.13
CA PHE A 218 -11.39 19.94 14.52
C PHE A 218 -12.90 20.28 14.65
N VAL A 219 -13.63 20.46 13.54
CA VAL A 219 -15.05 20.82 13.48
C VAL A 219 -15.88 19.85 12.62
N GLY A 220 -15.36 18.65 12.30
CA GLY A 220 -16.05 17.59 11.54
C GLY A 220 -15.57 16.18 11.91
N ASP A 221 -16.06 15.16 11.21
CA ASP A 221 -15.74 13.74 11.48
C ASP A 221 -14.23 13.48 11.27
N GLU A 222 -13.55 13.13 12.36
CA GLU A 222 -12.14 12.77 12.38
C GLU A 222 -12.02 11.26 12.16
N HIS A 223 -11.21 10.86 11.18
CA HIS A 223 -10.93 9.46 10.89
C HIS A 223 -9.46 9.15 11.15
N ILE A 224 -9.20 8.09 11.89
CA ILE A 224 -7.85 7.68 12.27
C ILE A 224 -7.56 6.33 11.64
N TYR A 225 -6.61 6.31 10.70
CA TYR A 225 -6.29 5.13 9.92
C TYR A 225 -5.08 4.41 10.49
N ASN A 226 -5.29 3.17 10.94
CA ASN A 226 -4.21 2.23 11.26
C ASN A 226 -4.07 1.20 10.15
N VAL A 227 -3.21 1.51 9.19
CA VAL A 227 -2.79 0.53 8.20
C VAL A 227 -1.82 -0.45 8.83
N THR A 228 -2.21 -1.72 8.91
CA THR A 228 -1.44 -2.76 9.58
C THR A 228 -0.67 -3.65 8.59
N PRO A 229 0.43 -4.30 9.01
CA PRO A 229 1.06 -5.36 8.24
C PRO A 229 0.09 -6.51 7.96
N SER A 230 0.13 -7.07 6.74
CA SER A 230 -0.70 -8.19 6.33
C SER A 230 -0.07 -9.56 6.60
N THR A 231 1.07 -9.63 7.29
CA THR A 231 1.93 -10.83 7.34
C THR A 231 1.30 -12.01 8.09
N ALA A 232 0.72 -11.79 9.27
CA ALA A 232 -0.07 -12.83 9.96
C ALA A 232 -1.26 -13.30 9.11
N TRP A 233 -2.00 -12.35 8.54
CA TRP A 233 -3.17 -12.65 7.70
C TRP A 233 -2.79 -13.45 6.44
N LEU A 234 -1.71 -13.07 5.77
CA LEU A 234 -1.16 -13.77 4.61
C LEU A 234 -0.80 -15.21 4.95
N ALA A 235 -0.12 -15.46 6.08
CA ALA A 235 0.21 -16.83 6.51
C ALA A 235 -1.06 -17.68 6.68
N GLN A 236 -2.12 -17.11 7.25
CA GLN A 236 -3.43 -17.78 7.36
C GLN A 236 -4.05 -18.07 5.98
N GLN A 237 -4.00 -17.12 5.05
CA GLN A 237 -4.52 -17.32 3.69
C GLN A 237 -3.77 -18.40 2.91
N LEU A 238 -2.45 -18.46 3.05
CA LEU A 238 -1.62 -19.48 2.42
C LEU A 238 -1.92 -20.87 2.98
N LYS A 239 -2.05 -20.99 4.30
CA LYS A 239 -2.47 -22.24 4.96
C LYS A 239 -3.83 -22.71 4.44
N ARG A 240 -4.82 -21.82 4.44
CA ARG A 240 -6.18 -22.09 3.91
C ARG A 240 -6.13 -22.55 2.45
N ALA A 241 -5.21 -22.02 1.65
CA ALA A 241 -5.11 -22.34 0.23
C ALA A 241 -4.59 -23.76 0.04
N GLY A 242 -3.60 -24.14 0.85
CA GLY A 242 -3.07 -25.49 0.89
C GLY A 242 -4.11 -26.51 1.37
N GLU A 243 -4.90 -26.18 2.40
CA GLU A 243 -5.98 -27.04 2.90
C GLU A 243 -7.05 -27.30 1.82
N LYS A 244 -7.29 -26.32 0.95
CA LYS A 244 -8.22 -26.41 -0.19
C LYS A 244 -7.57 -26.88 -1.49
N ASN A 245 -6.28 -27.24 -1.48
CA ASN A 245 -5.49 -27.61 -2.67
C ASN A 245 -5.60 -26.60 -3.82
N GLN A 246 -5.51 -25.31 -3.54
CA GLN A 246 -5.65 -24.23 -4.54
C GLN A 246 -4.34 -23.86 -5.23
N ILE A 247 -4.43 -23.23 -6.40
CA ILE A 247 -3.30 -22.54 -7.04
C ILE A 247 -3.27 -21.10 -6.53
N VAL A 248 -2.14 -20.65 -5.98
CA VAL A 248 -2.04 -19.31 -5.38
C VAL A 248 -1.30 -18.34 -6.27
N ILE A 249 -1.93 -17.19 -6.53
CA ILE A 249 -1.33 -16.02 -7.17
C ILE A 249 -1.33 -14.89 -6.14
N VAL A 250 -0.15 -14.33 -5.85
CA VAL A 250 -0.01 -13.20 -4.93
C VAL A 250 0.27 -11.94 -5.72
N SER A 251 -0.39 -10.85 -5.38
CA SER A 251 -0.23 -9.54 -5.99
C SER A 251 0.09 -8.51 -4.92
N MET A 252 1.12 -7.71 -5.15
CA MET A 252 1.53 -6.61 -4.29
C MET A 252 2.17 -5.53 -5.16
N HIS A 253 2.09 -4.27 -4.78
CA HIS A 253 2.53 -3.20 -5.65
C HIS A 253 4.06 -3.10 -5.69
N GLN A 254 4.71 -3.01 -4.52
CA GLN A 254 6.16 -3.00 -4.38
C GLN A 254 6.70 -4.41 -4.11
N ASN A 255 7.78 -4.78 -4.81
CA ASN A 255 8.53 -6.00 -4.52
C ASN A 255 9.43 -5.84 -3.29
N ARG A 256 8.83 -5.49 -2.14
CA ARG A 256 9.50 -5.29 -0.86
C ARG A 256 9.10 -6.41 0.09
N MET A 257 9.95 -7.42 0.18
CA MET A 257 9.71 -8.60 1.01
C MET A 257 11.00 -9.08 1.66
N SER A 258 10.95 -9.28 2.98
CA SER A 258 12.02 -9.91 3.75
C SER A 258 12.32 -11.35 3.29
N GLY A 259 13.49 -11.87 3.66
CA GLY A 259 13.83 -13.28 3.41
C GLY A 259 12.84 -14.26 4.05
N ALA A 260 12.28 -13.91 5.20
CA ALA A 260 11.28 -14.73 5.89
C ALA A 260 9.96 -14.79 5.10
N ILE A 261 9.51 -13.67 4.54
CA ILE A 261 8.31 -13.64 3.68
C ILE A 261 8.55 -14.43 2.39
N ARG A 262 9.71 -14.27 1.74
CA ARG A 262 10.05 -15.07 0.55
C ARG A 262 10.00 -16.56 0.87
N THR A 263 10.56 -16.95 2.02
CA THR A 263 10.52 -18.34 2.52
C THR A 263 9.10 -18.82 2.78
N LEU A 264 8.24 -17.98 3.36
CA LEU A 264 6.82 -18.28 3.57
C LEU A 264 6.11 -18.54 2.22
N LEU A 265 6.29 -17.67 1.24
CA LEU A 265 5.68 -17.81 -0.09
C LEU A 265 6.20 -19.04 -0.85
N GLU A 266 7.51 -19.31 -0.79
CA GLU A 266 8.12 -20.51 -1.37
C GLU A 266 7.60 -21.78 -0.71
N SER A 267 7.57 -21.82 0.63
CA SER A 267 7.11 -22.98 1.41
C SER A 267 5.62 -23.26 1.19
N ALA A 268 4.83 -22.21 0.93
CA ALA A 268 3.42 -22.29 0.58
C ALA A 268 3.16 -22.74 -0.86
N ASN A 269 4.21 -22.93 -1.68
CA ASN A 269 4.10 -23.23 -3.11
C ASN A 269 3.34 -22.15 -3.92
N VAL A 270 3.52 -20.86 -3.61
CA VAL A 270 2.92 -19.77 -4.39
C VAL A 270 3.36 -19.84 -5.86
N THR A 271 2.41 -19.90 -6.79
CA THR A 271 2.68 -20.13 -8.22
C THR A 271 3.35 -18.93 -8.88
N LEU A 272 2.85 -17.73 -8.60
CA LEU A 272 3.34 -16.49 -9.20
C LEU A 272 3.13 -15.32 -8.24
N VAL A 273 4.12 -14.43 -8.20
CA VAL A 273 4.00 -13.11 -7.57
C VAL A 273 3.96 -12.02 -8.65
N CYS A 274 2.93 -11.19 -8.60
CA CYS A 274 2.70 -10.08 -9.51
C CYS A 274 3.04 -8.76 -8.81
N VAL A 275 3.86 -7.92 -9.45
CA VAL A 275 4.29 -6.62 -8.92
C VAL A 275 4.13 -5.47 -9.92
N GLY A 276 4.13 -4.23 -9.43
CA GLY A 276 4.05 -2.99 -10.23
C GLY A 276 5.19 -2.03 -9.89
N HIS A 277 4.87 -0.76 -9.68
CA HIS A 277 5.72 0.29 -9.06
C HIS A 277 6.90 0.80 -9.91
N THR A 278 7.62 -0.08 -10.60
CA THR A 278 8.79 0.32 -11.41
C THR A 278 8.41 0.89 -12.77
N HIS A 279 7.12 0.81 -13.12
CA HIS A 279 6.54 1.15 -14.43
C HIS A 279 7.19 0.41 -15.62
N GLY A 280 7.98 -0.63 -15.36
CA GLY A 280 8.71 -1.41 -16.36
C GLY A 280 8.06 -2.78 -16.53
N ILE A 281 7.62 -3.09 -17.75
CA ILE A 281 7.09 -4.42 -18.06
C ILE A 281 8.22 -5.45 -18.10
N SER A 282 7.95 -6.64 -17.57
CA SER A 282 8.92 -7.74 -17.60
C SER A 282 9.16 -8.23 -19.02
N SER A 283 10.44 -8.44 -19.38
CA SER A 283 10.85 -9.13 -20.62
C SER A 283 11.17 -10.62 -20.40
N ARG A 284 11.26 -11.04 -19.13
CA ARG A 284 11.46 -12.42 -18.68
C ARG A 284 10.87 -12.58 -17.29
N ILE A 285 10.59 -13.82 -16.88
CA ILE A 285 10.21 -14.14 -15.50
C ILE A 285 11.43 -13.93 -14.57
N GLY A 286 11.24 -13.18 -13.48
CA GLY A 286 12.24 -12.94 -12.44
C GLY A 286 12.02 -13.82 -11.21
N GLY A 287 12.68 -13.49 -10.10
CA GLY A 287 12.57 -14.23 -8.84
C GLY A 287 13.46 -15.47 -8.79
N THR A 288 13.04 -16.48 -8.03
CA THR A 288 13.68 -17.80 -7.97
C THR A 288 12.87 -18.80 -8.79
N ALA A 289 13.43 -19.99 -9.06
CA ALA A 289 12.65 -21.06 -9.70
C ALA A 289 11.43 -21.49 -8.86
N ASN A 290 11.49 -21.31 -7.54
CA ASN A 290 10.43 -21.68 -6.60
C ASN A 290 9.47 -20.52 -6.27
N LEU A 291 9.85 -19.28 -6.58
CA LEU A 291 8.99 -18.10 -6.45
C LEU A 291 9.17 -17.18 -7.66
N PRO A 292 8.49 -17.50 -8.77
CA PRO A 292 8.47 -16.66 -9.96
C PRO A 292 7.85 -15.28 -9.66
N ILE A 293 8.50 -14.22 -10.14
CA ILE A 293 8.03 -12.84 -9.98
C ILE A 293 7.92 -12.16 -11.35
N VAL A 294 6.81 -11.47 -11.61
CA VAL A 294 6.60 -10.68 -12.81
C VAL A 294 6.16 -9.27 -12.48
N ASN A 295 6.69 -8.29 -13.22
CA ASN A 295 6.25 -6.90 -13.20
C ASN A 295 5.31 -6.62 -14.39
N SER A 296 4.09 -6.15 -14.11
CA SER A 296 3.06 -5.89 -15.11
C SER A 296 3.31 -4.67 -15.99
N GLY A 297 4.28 -3.82 -15.65
CA GLY A 297 4.47 -2.53 -16.30
C GLY A 297 3.49 -1.49 -15.75
N ALA A 298 3.15 -0.51 -16.58
CA ALA A 298 2.23 0.56 -16.21
C ALA A 298 1.14 0.75 -17.26
N SER A 299 -0.10 0.90 -16.79
CA SER A 299 -1.28 1.04 -17.64
C SER A 299 -1.28 2.37 -18.37
N PHE A 300 -0.78 3.45 -17.73
CA PHE A 300 -0.60 4.75 -18.41
C PHE A 300 0.45 4.71 -19.55
N LYS A 301 1.27 3.64 -19.62
CA LYS A 301 2.20 3.37 -20.73
C LYS A 301 1.62 2.43 -21.79
N GLY A 302 0.38 1.97 -21.62
CA GLY A 302 -0.25 1.00 -22.52
C GLY A 302 0.36 -0.41 -22.43
N THR A 303 0.85 -0.79 -21.24
CA THR A 303 1.51 -2.08 -21.00
C THR A 303 0.80 -2.89 -19.92
N TYR A 304 0.76 -4.21 -20.08
CA TYR A 304 0.20 -5.17 -19.12
C TYR A 304 0.62 -6.60 -19.45
N LEU A 305 0.30 -7.57 -18.60
CA LEU A 305 0.55 -9.00 -18.84
C LEU A 305 -0.75 -9.78 -19.03
N ILE A 306 -0.67 -10.83 -19.84
CA ILE A 306 -1.69 -11.87 -19.94
C ILE A 306 -1.03 -13.18 -19.51
N ALA A 307 -1.64 -13.87 -18.55
CA ALA A 307 -1.22 -15.19 -18.12
C ALA A 307 -2.24 -16.22 -18.62
N GLU A 308 -1.81 -17.18 -19.44
CA GLU A 308 -2.67 -18.21 -20.05
C GLU A 308 -2.27 -19.58 -19.53
N ALA A 309 -3.23 -20.32 -18.97
CA ALA A 309 -3.00 -21.66 -18.46
C ALA A 309 -3.05 -22.68 -19.60
N GLU A 310 -2.05 -23.55 -19.66
CA GLU A 310 -1.94 -24.66 -20.61
C GLU A 310 -1.51 -25.91 -19.86
N GLY A 311 -2.46 -26.82 -19.63
CA GLY A 311 -2.23 -28.01 -18.80
C GLY A 311 -1.84 -27.64 -17.37
N ASP A 312 -0.66 -28.07 -16.95
CA ASP A 312 -0.05 -27.82 -15.64
C ASP A 312 0.92 -26.62 -15.64
N SER A 313 0.85 -25.77 -16.67
CA SER A 313 1.72 -24.60 -16.82
C SER A 313 0.93 -23.32 -17.04
N LEU A 314 1.57 -22.19 -16.75
CA LEU A 314 1.05 -20.84 -16.96
C LEU A 314 2.03 -20.06 -17.83
N ASN A 315 1.66 -19.86 -19.09
CA ASN A 315 2.41 -19.07 -20.05
C ASN A 315 2.14 -17.59 -19.82
N ILE A 316 3.19 -16.77 -19.72
CA ILE A 316 3.05 -15.35 -19.44
C ILE A 316 3.48 -14.55 -20.67
N PHE A 317 2.63 -13.60 -21.06
CA PHE A 317 2.83 -12.74 -22.22
C PHE A 317 2.82 -11.27 -21.82
N ALA A 318 3.78 -10.52 -22.34
CA ALA A 318 3.82 -9.07 -22.26
C ALA A 318 3.07 -8.44 -23.43
N VAL A 319 2.17 -7.51 -23.10
CA VAL A 319 1.47 -6.64 -24.05
C VAL A 319 2.06 -5.24 -23.94
N SER A 320 2.25 -4.60 -25.09
CA SER A 320 2.71 -3.22 -25.20
C SER A 320 1.89 -2.53 -26.29
N ASP A 321 1.85 -1.21 -26.25
CA ASP A 321 1.15 -0.39 -27.24
C ASP A 321 -0.36 -0.71 -27.37
N ASN A 322 -0.97 -1.26 -26.31
CA ASN A 322 -2.39 -1.69 -26.30
C ASN A 322 -2.75 -2.64 -27.45
N ASP A 323 -1.88 -3.62 -27.74
CA ASP A 323 -2.13 -4.63 -28.76
C ASP A 323 -1.92 -6.05 -28.22
N HIS A 324 -2.98 -6.62 -27.63
CA HIS A 324 -2.96 -8.02 -27.19
C HIS A 324 -2.75 -9.02 -28.34
N GLY A 325 -3.03 -8.63 -29.59
CA GLY A 325 -2.82 -9.45 -30.78
C GLY A 325 -1.34 -9.70 -31.08
N SER A 326 -0.45 -8.79 -30.65
CA SER A 326 1.01 -8.92 -30.79
C SER A 326 1.74 -9.22 -29.48
N LYS A 327 1.02 -9.73 -28.47
CA LYS A 327 1.59 -10.14 -27.17
C LYS A 327 2.83 -11.03 -27.33
N LYS A 328 3.85 -10.79 -26.51
CA LYS A 328 5.15 -11.49 -26.56
C LYS A 328 5.32 -12.40 -25.37
N SER A 329 5.64 -13.69 -25.59
CA SER A 329 5.92 -14.59 -24.47
C SER A 329 7.18 -14.16 -23.72
N ILE A 330 7.10 -14.13 -22.38
CA ILE A 330 8.23 -13.84 -21.48
C ILE A 330 8.67 -15.07 -20.67
N GLY A 331 7.97 -16.19 -20.87
CA GLY A 331 8.27 -17.48 -20.26
C GLY A 331 7.01 -18.22 -19.79
N SER A 332 7.24 -19.32 -19.09
CA SER A 332 6.19 -20.17 -18.51
C SER A 332 6.58 -20.57 -17.10
N VAL A 333 5.59 -20.68 -16.21
CA VAL A 333 5.76 -21.18 -14.84
C VAL A 333 4.94 -22.45 -14.63
N PRO A 334 5.46 -23.47 -13.92
CA PRO A 334 4.64 -24.60 -13.53
C PRO A 334 3.58 -24.17 -12.52
N LEU A 335 2.34 -24.63 -12.72
CA LEU A 335 1.28 -24.48 -11.74
C LEU A 335 1.59 -25.33 -10.51
N LYS A 336 1.45 -24.72 -9.34
CA LYS A 336 1.70 -25.38 -8.06
C LYS A 336 0.44 -25.35 -7.22
N VAL A 337 0.06 -26.52 -6.73
CA VAL A 337 -0.93 -26.63 -5.66
C VAL A 337 -0.27 -26.19 -4.36
N ALA A 338 -0.94 -25.30 -3.65
CA ALA A 338 -0.47 -24.72 -2.41
C ALA A 338 -0.22 -25.80 -1.35
N ASN A 339 0.79 -25.57 -0.53
CA ASN A 339 1.14 -26.43 0.59
C ASN A 339 0.58 -25.84 1.89
N SER A 340 -0.18 -26.63 2.65
CA SER A 340 -0.74 -26.19 3.94
C SER A 340 0.28 -26.21 5.08
N ASN A 341 1.43 -26.90 4.90
CA ASN A 341 2.52 -26.95 5.86
C ASN A 341 3.39 -25.70 5.74
N VAL A 342 2.79 -24.55 6.02
CA VAL A 342 3.47 -23.26 6.14
C VAL A 342 3.77 -22.97 7.61
N PRO A 343 4.85 -22.26 7.93
CA PRO A 343 5.04 -21.67 9.25
C PRO A 343 3.78 -20.85 9.61
N GLN A 344 3.14 -21.14 10.76
CA GLN A 344 1.91 -20.45 11.21
C GLN A 344 2.19 -19.15 11.97
N ASP A 345 3.44 -18.72 12.03
CA ASP A 345 3.89 -17.53 12.74
C ASP A 345 3.82 -16.28 11.86
N ASP A 346 3.56 -15.14 12.51
CA ASP A 346 3.78 -13.85 11.86
C ASP A 346 5.30 -13.67 11.62
N VAL A 347 5.67 -13.59 10.35
CA VAL A 347 7.06 -13.41 9.89
C VAL A 347 7.42 -11.97 9.54
N GLY A 348 6.51 -11.02 9.76
CA GLY A 348 6.69 -9.62 9.43
C GLY A 348 7.62 -8.89 10.40
N ARG A 349 8.42 -7.97 9.86
CA ARG A 349 9.27 -7.07 10.65
C ARG A 349 8.54 -5.76 10.90
N TYR A 350 8.02 -5.61 12.11
CA TYR A 350 7.32 -4.40 12.56
C TYR A 350 7.39 -4.28 14.08
N VAL A 351 7.10 -3.08 14.58
CA VAL A 351 6.91 -2.76 15.99
C VAL A 351 5.44 -2.42 16.20
N VAL A 352 4.86 -2.95 17.28
CA VAL A 352 3.57 -2.52 17.81
C VAL A 352 3.86 -1.61 18.99
N PHE A 353 3.49 -0.34 18.89
CA PHE A 353 3.54 0.60 20.00
C PHE A 353 2.24 0.50 20.79
N GLU A 354 2.37 0.47 22.11
CA GLU A 354 1.31 0.14 23.04
C GLU A 354 1.15 1.26 24.08
N ARG A 355 -0.07 1.42 24.60
CA ARG A 355 -0.49 2.41 25.59
C ARG A 355 -1.27 1.73 26.71
N ASP A 356 -1.27 2.35 27.89
CA ASP A 356 -2.08 1.88 29.02
C ASP A 356 -3.57 1.87 28.64
N ASP A 357 -4.23 0.77 28.99
CA ASP A 357 -5.62 0.47 28.64
C ASP A 357 -6.58 1.42 29.37
N ASP A 358 -7.04 2.45 28.65
CA ASP A 358 -8.10 3.36 29.08
C ASP A 358 -9.51 2.86 28.70
N GLY A 359 -9.62 1.64 28.19
CA GLY A 359 -10.88 0.99 27.82
C GLY A 359 -11.41 1.32 26.42
N TYR A 360 -10.61 1.96 25.54
CA TYR A 360 -11.06 2.43 24.23
C TYR A 360 -10.59 1.57 23.02
N ILE A 361 -9.51 0.80 23.14
CA ILE A 361 -8.93 -0.11 22.10
C ILE A 361 -8.01 -1.15 22.79
N ASP A 362 -7.58 -2.22 22.11
CA ASP A 362 -6.69 -3.30 22.62
C ASP A 362 -5.27 -2.84 23.11
N GLY A 363 -5.12 -1.63 23.63
CA GLY A 363 -3.85 -1.05 24.08
C GLY A 363 -2.87 -0.73 22.96
N ILE A 364 -3.29 -0.74 21.69
CA ILE A 364 -2.41 -0.50 20.53
C ILE A 364 -2.50 0.95 20.07
N ALA A 365 -1.38 1.66 20.08
CA ALA A 365 -1.26 3.02 19.56
C ALA A 365 -0.94 3.05 18.06
N ALA A 366 0.09 2.31 17.61
CA ALA A 366 0.52 2.35 16.22
C ALA A 366 1.30 1.10 15.79
N TYR A 367 1.28 0.81 14.48
CA TYR A 367 2.17 -0.15 13.84
C TYR A 367 3.26 0.60 13.06
N VAL A 368 4.52 0.22 13.27
CA VAL A 368 5.69 0.78 12.57
C VAL A 368 6.38 -0.33 11.80
N SER A 369 6.43 -0.19 10.47
CA SER A 369 7.13 -1.14 9.60
C SER A 369 8.63 -1.00 9.75
N LEU A 370 9.32 -2.14 9.86
CA LEU A 370 10.78 -2.23 9.83
C LEU A 370 11.31 -2.71 8.46
N ALA A 371 10.47 -2.67 7.43
CA ALA A 371 10.84 -3.06 6.07
C ALA A 371 11.50 -1.94 5.25
N LYS A 372 11.51 -0.71 5.76
CA LYS A 372 12.19 0.44 5.18
C LYS A 372 12.70 1.38 6.27
N SER A 373 13.73 2.16 5.95
CA SER A 373 14.10 3.30 6.78
C SER A 373 13.07 4.41 6.55
N ASP A 374 12.49 4.94 7.63
CA ASP A 374 11.40 5.91 7.53
C ASP A 374 11.15 6.62 8.87
N VAL A 375 10.31 7.66 8.83
CA VAL A 375 9.87 8.40 10.00
C VAL A 375 8.35 8.34 10.11
N TYR A 376 7.88 8.06 11.33
CA TYR A 376 6.47 7.99 11.70
C TYR A 376 6.19 9.12 12.69
N TYR A 377 5.18 9.93 12.39
CA TYR A 377 4.77 11.05 13.22
C TYR A 377 3.50 10.65 13.97
N LEU A 378 3.64 10.41 15.27
CA LEU A 378 2.53 10.09 16.17
C LEU A 378 1.88 11.37 16.74
N ASN A 379 2.62 12.48 16.74
CA ASN A 379 2.17 13.77 17.29
C ASN A 379 1.14 14.52 16.46
N LYS A 380 0.93 14.08 15.22
CA LYS A 380 -0.13 14.61 14.37
C LYS A 380 -1.47 13.97 14.68
N ASP A 381 -1.46 12.98 15.56
CA ASP A 381 -2.65 12.34 16.05
C ASP A 381 -3.11 13.02 17.35
N SER A 382 -4.33 13.54 17.37
CA SER A 382 -4.87 14.24 18.54
C SER A 382 -5.18 13.27 19.70
N TYR A 383 -5.24 11.97 19.40
CA TYR A 383 -5.71 10.89 20.25
C TYR A 383 -4.58 10.00 20.82
N PHE A 384 -3.43 9.84 20.14
CA PHE A 384 -2.29 9.02 20.61
C PHE A 384 -1.02 9.80 20.91
N ASN A 385 -0.99 11.10 20.61
CA ASN A 385 0.12 11.92 21.06
C ASN A 385 0.28 11.78 22.58
N ASP A 386 1.51 11.49 23.02
CA ASP A 386 1.85 11.39 24.44
C ASP A 386 1.15 10.24 25.19
N LEU A 387 0.81 9.12 24.52
CA LEU A 387 0.20 7.95 25.19
C LEU A 387 1.04 6.67 25.17
N VAL A 388 2.08 6.61 24.34
CA VAL A 388 2.90 5.39 24.19
C VAL A 388 3.79 5.18 25.41
N GLU A 389 3.74 3.99 25.99
CA GLU A 389 4.53 3.60 27.18
C GLU A 389 5.44 2.39 26.92
N SER A 390 5.10 1.59 25.91
CA SER A 390 5.77 0.33 25.68
C SER A 390 5.67 -0.09 24.21
N CYS A 391 6.46 -1.08 23.81
CA CYS A 391 6.32 -1.65 22.47
C CYS A 391 6.69 -3.12 22.40
N THR A 392 6.11 -3.82 21.43
CA THR A 392 6.47 -5.18 21.06
C THR A 392 7.13 -5.15 19.69
N ILE A 393 8.41 -5.53 19.61
CA ILE A 393 9.13 -5.71 18.35
C ILE A 393 8.86 -7.14 17.88
N ASN A 394 8.06 -7.34 16.84
CA ASN A 394 7.67 -8.67 16.38
C ASN A 394 8.89 -9.44 15.82
N ARG A 395 9.58 -8.84 14.86
CA ARG A 395 10.85 -9.29 14.26
C ARG A 395 11.62 -8.11 13.73
N ALA A 396 12.94 -8.24 13.63
CA ALA A 396 13.80 -7.20 13.08
C ALA A 396 15.12 -7.80 12.61
N ASP A 397 15.72 -7.22 11.57
CA ASP A 397 17.03 -7.65 11.10
C ASP A 397 18.15 -7.04 11.95
N GLU A 398 19.28 -7.75 12.01
CA GLU A 398 20.50 -7.27 12.65
C GLU A 398 20.91 -5.88 12.12
N GLY A 399 21.20 -4.97 13.04
CA GLY A 399 21.61 -3.58 12.82
C GLY A 399 20.47 -2.65 12.43
N THR A 400 19.21 -3.07 12.57
CA THR A 400 18.08 -2.14 12.60
C THR A 400 18.20 -1.25 13.84
N GLU A 401 18.05 0.05 13.67
CA GLU A 401 17.94 1.05 14.74
C GLU A 401 16.53 1.62 14.72
N ILE A 402 15.88 1.62 15.88
CA ILE A 402 14.57 2.26 16.12
C ILE A 402 14.81 3.36 17.12
N THR A 403 14.47 4.60 16.79
CA THR A 403 14.59 5.72 17.71
C THR A 403 13.23 6.34 17.96
N VAL A 404 12.86 6.45 19.24
CA VAL A 404 11.65 7.15 19.69
C VAL A 404 12.04 8.51 20.26
N TYR A 405 11.22 9.53 20.02
CA TYR A 405 11.49 10.91 20.42
C TYR A 405 10.25 11.53 21.09
N ASP A 406 10.49 12.32 22.15
CA ASP A 406 9.50 13.26 22.70
C ASP A 406 9.26 14.41 21.70
N HIS A 407 10.32 14.97 21.13
CA HIS A 407 10.15 16.05 20.18
C HIS A 407 9.51 15.57 18.85
N PRO A 408 8.43 16.22 18.38
CA PRO A 408 7.75 15.87 17.12
C PRO A 408 8.58 16.14 15.86
N GLY A 409 9.73 16.80 16.00
CA GLY A 409 10.57 17.28 14.91
C GLY A 409 10.12 18.65 14.37
N ASP A 410 11.01 19.34 13.66
CA ASP A 410 10.66 20.59 13.01
C ASP A 410 9.71 20.32 11.83
N LYS A 411 8.49 20.86 11.93
CA LYS A 411 7.42 20.75 10.92
C LYS A 411 7.80 21.34 9.54
N ASP A 412 8.97 21.97 9.43
CA ASP A 412 9.43 22.74 8.28
C ASP A 412 10.59 22.09 7.50
N MET A 413 11.00 20.87 7.85
CA MET A 413 12.07 20.12 7.18
C MET A 413 11.51 18.92 6.39
N ASP A 414 11.18 19.15 5.12
CA ASP A 414 11.01 18.06 4.14
C ASP A 414 12.33 17.28 4.08
N GLY A 415 12.32 16.04 4.59
CA GLY A 415 13.51 15.18 4.66
C GLY A 415 14.01 14.87 6.07
N GLY A 416 13.30 15.30 7.11
CA GLY A 416 13.60 14.93 8.50
C GLY A 416 14.81 15.69 9.03
N ASP A 417 14.59 16.62 9.95
CA ASP A 417 15.68 17.01 10.83
C ASP A 417 15.91 15.87 11.82
N PHE A 418 17.07 15.23 11.69
CA PHE A 418 17.54 14.09 12.47
C PHE A 418 18.13 14.52 13.84
N GLY A 419 18.14 15.81 14.15
CA GLY A 419 19.02 16.40 15.17
C GLY A 419 18.38 16.90 16.47
N HIS A 420 17.12 16.61 16.78
CA HIS A 420 16.50 17.02 18.04
C HIS A 420 16.95 16.12 19.20
N TYR A 421 18.24 16.20 19.54
CA TYR A 421 18.89 15.50 20.65
C TYR A 421 18.89 16.32 21.95
N ASP A 422 18.34 17.53 21.91
CA ASP A 422 18.24 18.42 23.07
C ASP A 422 17.04 18.07 23.97
N ASP A 423 16.23 17.07 23.58
CA ASP A 423 15.05 16.58 24.30
C ASP A 423 15.14 15.08 24.61
N ASP A 424 14.11 14.50 25.24
CA ASP A 424 14.03 13.07 25.55
C ASP A 424 13.98 12.19 24.28
N TYR A 425 14.82 11.15 24.23
CA TYR A 425 14.78 10.13 23.17
C TYR A 425 15.37 8.79 23.65
N ALA A 426 14.99 7.70 22.99
CA ALA A 426 15.59 6.38 23.22
C ALA A 426 15.95 5.69 21.91
N VAL A 427 17.12 5.07 21.86
CA VAL A 427 17.63 4.34 20.70
C VAL A 427 17.66 2.85 21.01
N ILE A 428 16.87 2.08 20.27
CA ILE A 428 16.87 0.61 20.30
C ILE A 428 17.68 0.11 19.11
N THR A 429 18.79 -0.57 19.37
CA THR A 429 19.65 -1.19 18.37
C THR A 429 19.48 -2.70 18.39
N ILE A 430 19.14 -3.29 17.25
CA ILE A 430 19.06 -4.74 17.07
C ILE A 430 20.47 -5.29 16.83
N LYS A 431 21.03 -6.00 17.81
CA LYS A 431 22.39 -6.56 17.75
C LYS A 431 22.47 -7.91 17.05
N LYS A 432 21.36 -8.66 17.04
CA LYS A 432 21.17 -9.91 16.30
C LYS A 432 19.75 -9.98 15.78
N ALA A 433 19.56 -10.63 14.63
CA ALA A 433 18.24 -10.78 14.03
C ALA A 433 17.23 -11.38 15.03
N LEU A 434 16.09 -10.70 15.19
CA LEU A 434 14.99 -11.15 16.03
C LEU A 434 14.07 -12.05 15.20
N THR A 435 13.93 -13.29 15.65
CA THR A 435 13.02 -14.29 15.03
C THR A 435 11.78 -14.57 15.87
N GLN A 436 11.67 -13.95 17.04
CA GLN A 436 10.55 -14.02 17.96
C GLN A 436 10.30 -12.63 18.56
N PRO A 437 9.08 -12.33 19.01
CA PRO A 437 8.75 -11.04 19.58
C PRO A 437 9.53 -10.73 20.86
N ILE A 438 9.93 -9.47 21.03
CA ILE A 438 10.51 -8.93 22.26
C ILE A 438 9.67 -7.73 22.73
N LYS A 439 9.31 -7.72 24.01
CA LYS A 439 8.62 -6.59 24.66
C LYS A 439 9.63 -5.65 25.30
N ILE A 440 9.50 -4.36 25.00
CA ILE A 440 10.12 -3.24 25.72
C ILE A 440 9.04 -2.63 26.59
N THR A 441 9.23 -2.61 27.91
CA THR A 441 8.21 -2.17 28.87
C THR A 441 8.31 -0.71 29.29
N THR A 442 9.42 -0.04 28.96
CA THR A 442 9.68 1.38 29.23
C THR A 442 10.81 1.86 28.32
N PHE A 443 10.84 3.15 28.01
CA PHE A 443 11.90 3.81 27.25
C PHE A 443 12.82 4.68 28.13
N GLU A 444 12.63 4.65 29.45
CA GLU A 444 13.34 5.51 30.42
C GLU A 444 14.70 4.96 30.86
N GLU A 445 14.93 3.65 30.70
CA GLU A 445 16.09 2.97 31.27
C GLU A 445 16.95 2.29 30.20
N ASP A 446 18.27 2.44 30.33
CA ASP A 446 19.23 1.67 29.54
C ASP A 446 19.00 0.16 29.72
N TYR A 447 18.90 -0.56 28.60
CA TYR A 447 18.75 -2.02 28.58
C TYR A 447 19.74 -2.65 27.62
N GLU A 448 20.34 -3.78 27.99
CA GLU A 448 21.22 -4.51 27.08
C GLU A 448 21.19 -6.02 27.35
N ASP A 449 20.95 -6.82 26.30
CA ASP A 449 21.00 -8.28 26.35
C ASP A 449 21.81 -8.88 25.18
N GLU A 450 21.57 -10.11 24.74
CA GLU A 450 22.28 -10.65 23.56
C GLU A 450 21.75 -10.09 22.23
N PHE A 451 20.48 -9.71 22.18
CA PHE A 451 19.73 -9.43 20.95
C PHE A 451 19.57 -7.94 20.67
N ILE A 452 19.45 -7.11 21.71
CA ILE A 452 19.18 -5.68 21.61
C ILE A 452 20.02 -4.85 22.59
N SER A 453 20.07 -3.56 22.32
CA SER A 453 20.53 -2.52 23.25
C SER A 453 19.55 -1.36 23.16
N LEU A 454 18.98 -0.93 24.29
CA LEU A 454 18.24 0.31 24.44
C LEU A 454 19.14 1.32 25.16
N LYS A 455 19.29 2.51 24.59
CA LYS A 455 19.98 3.64 25.21
C LYS A 455 19.01 4.80 25.37
N ALA A 456 18.74 5.17 26.61
CA ALA A 456 17.83 6.26 26.94
C ALA A 456 18.62 7.56 27.13
N HIS A 457 18.11 8.65 26.58
CA HIS A 457 18.60 10.00 26.82
C HIS A 457 17.49 10.79 27.49
N TYR A 458 17.78 11.24 28.71
CA TYR A 458 16.79 11.80 29.61
C TYR A 458 16.98 13.30 29.81
N VAL A 459 15.90 14.05 29.63
CA VAL A 459 15.72 15.46 29.97
C VAL A 459 14.59 15.59 31.00
N ASN A 460 13.40 15.09 30.67
CA ASN A 460 12.19 15.20 31.49
C ASN A 460 11.27 13.95 31.46
N GLY A 461 11.69 12.86 30.81
CA GLY A 461 11.00 11.57 30.71
C GLY A 461 10.31 11.38 29.37
N LEU A 462 10.33 10.16 28.84
CA LEU A 462 9.91 9.80 27.49
C LEU A 462 8.64 8.94 27.44
N ASP A 463 8.37 8.13 28.47
CA ASP A 463 7.14 7.34 28.54
C ASP A 463 5.94 8.29 28.60
N HIS A 464 4.90 7.99 27.81
CA HIS A 464 3.76 8.87 27.56
C HIS A 464 4.14 10.24 26.98
N LYS A 465 5.23 10.33 26.21
CA LYS A 465 5.57 11.55 25.44
C LYS A 465 6.03 11.29 24.02
N ILE A 466 6.03 10.03 23.57
CA ILE A 466 6.56 9.69 22.25
C ILE A 466 5.67 10.28 21.15
N SER A 467 6.25 11.25 20.45
CA SER A 467 5.64 11.97 19.34
C SER A 467 6.11 11.47 17.98
N ARG A 468 7.27 10.82 17.91
CA ARG A 468 7.92 10.44 16.65
C ARG A 468 8.74 9.17 16.78
N VAL A 469 8.70 8.35 15.75
CA VAL A 469 9.54 7.14 15.62
C VAL A 469 10.35 7.23 14.33
N SER A 470 11.65 6.97 14.41
CA SER A 470 12.55 6.83 13.27
C SER A 470 13.05 5.40 13.17
N VAL A 471 13.05 4.85 11.96
CA VAL A 471 13.60 3.53 11.66
C VAL A 471 14.76 3.71 10.70
N LYS A 472 15.89 3.07 11.02
CA LYS A 472 17.09 3.07 10.19
C LYS A 472 17.63 1.65 10.05
N LEU A 473 17.85 1.22 8.81
CA LEU A 473 18.34 -0.13 8.50
C LEU A 473 19.86 -0.14 8.29
N LYS A 474 20.54 -1.22 8.71
CA LYS A 474 22.01 -1.41 8.63
C LYS A 474 22.57 -1.20 7.22
N SER A 475 21.84 -1.69 6.22
CA SER A 475 22.05 -1.38 4.82
C SER A 475 20.86 -0.57 4.37
N ALA A 476 21.08 0.67 3.91
CA ALA A 476 20.08 1.36 3.13
C ALA A 476 19.78 0.47 1.92
N GLU A 477 18.71 -0.33 1.98
CA GLU A 477 18.03 -0.75 0.76
C GLU A 477 17.73 0.56 0.05
N VAL A 478 18.45 0.76 -1.05
CA VAL A 478 18.34 1.92 -1.91
C VAL A 478 16.85 2.14 -2.11
N ASP A 479 16.32 3.22 -1.53
CA ASP A 479 15.03 3.75 -1.95
C ASP A 479 15.11 3.80 -3.47
N SER A 480 14.31 2.96 -4.12
CA SER A 480 14.41 2.77 -5.55
C SER A 480 14.35 4.16 -6.19
N LEU A 481 15.32 4.47 -7.05
CA LEU A 481 15.43 5.74 -7.78
C LEU A 481 14.09 6.39 -8.19
N PRO A 482 13.04 5.63 -8.61
CA PRO A 482 11.71 6.19 -8.89
C PRO A 482 11.01 6.90 -7.72
N LEU A 483 11.13 6.43 -6.48
CA LEU A 483 10.52 7.07 -5.30
C LEU A 483 11.18 8.42 -5.00
N ARG A 484 12.51 8.48 -5.14
CA ARG A 484 13.27 9.72 -4.98
C ARG A 484 12.98 10.68 -6.12
N GLU A 485 12.89 10.22 -7.36
CA GLU A 485 12.55 11.04 -8.52
C GLU A 485 11.10 11.53 -8.48
N ALA A 486 10.14 10.70 -8.07
CA ALA A 486 8.75 11.12 -7.89
C ALA A 486 8.64 12.15 -6.76
N LYS A 487 9.26 11.91 -5.60
CA LYS A 487 9.28 12.89 -4.50
C LYS A 487 9.97 14.19 -4.91
N LEU A 488 11.13 14.11 -5.57
CA LEU A 488 11.83 15.29 -6.10
C LEU A 488 11.02 16.02 -7.16
N SER A 489 10.32 15.31 -8.05
CA SER A 489 9.45 15.92 -9.06
C SER A 489 8.23 16.59 -8.43
N ARG A 490 7.68 16.02 -7.36
CA ARG A 490 6.62 16.62 -6.55
C ARG A 490 7.10 17.86 -5.82
N ASP A 491 8.27 17.79 -5.20
CA ASP A 491 8.90 18.92 -4.49
C ASP A 491 9.27 20.03 -5.48
N GLU A 492 9.75 19.69 -6.67
CA GLU A 492 10.00 20.63 -7.75
C GLU A 492 8.69 21.26 -8.25
N SER A 493 7.62 20.47 -8.41
CA SER A 493 6.30 20.98 -8.79
C SER A 493 5.71 21.91 -7.72
N LYS A 494 5.82 21.54 -6.43
CA LYS A 494 5.46 22.38 -5.29
C LYS A 494 6.26 23.68 -5.31
N HIS A 495 7.58 23.59 -5.51
CA HIS A 495 8.46 24.75 -5.60
C HIS A 495 8.07 25.67 -6.76
N GLN A 496 7.83 25.12 -7.96
CA GLN A 496 7.41 25.90 -9.13
C GLN A 496 6.07 26.61 -8.90
N LEU A 497 5.10 25.94 -8.26
CA LEU A 497 3.82 26.54 -7.91
C LEU A 497 3.97 27.65 -6.86
N VAL A 498 4.81 27.45 -5.84
CA VAL A 498 5.16 28.49 -4.85
C VAL A 498 5.83 29.69 -5.54
N GLN A 499 6.74 29.47 -6.50
CA GLN A 499 7.37 30.53 -7.26
C GLN A 499 6.36 31.33 -8.09
N LYS A 500 5.36 30.68 -8.70
CA LYS A 500 4.26 31.37 -9.41
C LYS A 500 3.44 32.27 -8.47
N VAL A 501 3.22 31.87 -7.21
CA VAL A 501 2.60 32.75 -6.21
C VAL A 501 3.50 33.94 -5.87
N LEU A 502 4.81 33.73 -5.74
CA LEU A 502 5.77 34.81 -5.47
C LEU A 502 5.89 35.80 -6.64
N GLN A 503 5.67 35.35 -7.87
CA GLN A 503 5.70 36.15 -9.09
C GLN A 503 4.37 36.87 -9.36
N GLY A 504 3.30 36.50 -8.64
CA GLY A 504 1.96 37.06 -8.82
C GLY A 504 1.16 36.40 -9.94
N ASP A 505 1.66 35.31 -10.52
CA ASP A 505 1.04 34.58 -11.63
C ASP A 505 -0.11 33.67 -11.18
N LEU A 506 -0.11 33.27 -9.91
CA LEU A 506 -1.17 32.49 -9.28
C LEU A 506 -1.50 33.07 -7.90
N GLN A 507 -2.77 33.02 -7.53
CA GLN A 507 -3.20 33.37 -6.19
C GLN A 507 -2.88 32.24 -5.21
N LEU A 508 -2.68 32.62 -3.94
CA LEU A 508 -2.41 31.68 -2.84
C LEU A 508 -3.47 30.58 -2.74
N ILE A 509 -4.75 30.94 -2.97
CA ILE A 509 -5.88 30.01 -2.90
C ILE A 509 -5.88 29.01 -4.06
N GLU A 510 -5.45 29.43 -5.26
CA GLU A 510 -5.37 28.57 -6.44
C GLU A 510 -4.29 27.51 -6.23
N VAL A 511 -3.13 27.91 -5.71
CA VAL A 511 -2.05 26.95 -5.42
C VAL A 511 -2.37 26.06 -4.22
N ALA A 512 -3.02 26.59 -3.18
CA ALA A 512 -3.49 25.79 -2.06
C ALA A 512 -4.47 24.70 -2.54
N ALA A 513 -5.37 25.03 -3.48
CA ALA A 513 -6.26 24.04 -4.11
C ALA A 513 -5.50 23.06 -5.03
N ILE A 514 -4.54 23.53 -5.83
CA ILE A 514 -3.73 22.66 -6.71
C ILE A 514 -2.90 21.65 -5.92
N LEU A 515 -2.35 22.07 -4.77
CA LEU A 515 -1.56 21.22 -3.89
C LEU A 515 -2.42 20.44 -2.91
N ASP A 516 -3.73 20.75 -2.86
CA ASP A 516 -4.65 20.26 -1.85
C ASP A 516 -4.04 20.41 -0.45
N ILE A 517 -3.62 21.62 -0.06
CA ILE A 517 -3.07 21.92 1.28
C ILE A 517 -3.82 23.10 1.89
N GLY A 518 -3.91 23.15 3.22
CA GLY A 518 -4.55 24.27 3.91
C GLY A 518 -3.92 25.63 3.54
N LEU A 519 -4.76 26.66 3.42
CA LEU A 519 -4.34 28.05 3.11
C LEU A 519 -3.26 28.58 4.08
N ILE A 520 -3.31 28.13 5.35
CA ILE A 520 -2.30 28.46 6.37
C ILE A 520 -0.96 27.81 6.03
N THR A 521 -0.96 26.53 5.69
CA THR A 521 0.24 25.78 5.25
C THR A 521 0.84 26.41 4.01
N MET A 522 0.01 26.74 3.00
CA MET A 522 0.47 27.40 1.78
C MET A 522 1.06 28.80 2.07
N ARG A 523 0.44 29.56 2.97
CA ARG A 523 1.00 30.85 3.41
C ARG A 523 2.37 30.70 4.04
N ARG A 524 2.56 29.69 4.92
CA ARG A 524 3.84 29.40 5.56
C ARG A 524 4.92 29.01 4.54
N MET A 525 4.57 28.20 3.53
CA MET A 525 5.50 27.83 2.45
C MET A 525 5.96 29.06 1.66
N VAL A 526 5.04 29.96 1.30
CA VAL A 526 5.37 31.22 0.61
C VAL A 526 6.23 32.13 1.48
N ASP A 527 5.93 32.24 2.78
CA ASP A 527 6.69 33.05 3.72
C ASP A 527 8.09 32.48 3.98
N LYS A 528 8.25 31.15 3.99
CA LYS A 528 9.57 30.49 3.99
C LYS A 528 10.37 30.82 2.73
N ALA A 529 9.78 30.62 1.55
CA ALA A 529 10.45 30.93 0.28
C ALA A 529 10.82 32.43 0.17
N ARG A 530 10.04 33.34 0.75
CA ARG A 530 10.38 34.77 0.88
C ARG A 530 11.57 35.01 1.82
N ARG A 531 11.69 34.26 2.91
CA ARG A 531 12.80 34.37 3.86
C ARG A 531 14.10 33.87 3.22
N GLU A 532 14.07 32.73 2.54
CA GLU A 532 15.22 32.15 1.83
C GLU A 532 15.74 33.09 0.73
N ARG A 533 14.85 33.80 0.03
CA ARG A 533 15.21 34.82 -0.97
C ARG A 533 15.84 36.10 -0.39
N LYS A 534 15.74 36.31 0.92
CA LYS A 534 16.35 37.47 1.62
C LYS A 534 17.71 37.14 2.23
N THR A 535 18.05 35.85 2.34
CA THR A 535 19.28 35.35 2.95
C THR A 535 20.33 34.89 1.93
N GLY A 536 19.97 34.82 0.65
CA GLY A 536 20.90 34.69 -0.49
C GLY A 536 20.91 35.98 -1.30
#